data_AF-A0A8U0IH29-F1
#
_entry.id   AF-A0A8U0IH29-F1
#
_cell.length_a   1.000
_cell.length_b   1.000
_cell.length_c   1.000
_cell.angle_alpha   90.00
_cell.angle_beta   90.00
_cell.angle_gamma   90.00
#
_symmetry.space_group_name_H-M   'P 1'
#
loop_
_entity.id
_entity.type
_entity.pdbx_description
1 polymer ?
#
loop_
_entity_poly.entity_id
_entity_poly.type
_entity_poly.pdbx_seq_one_letter_code
_entity_poly.pdbx_strand_id
1 'polypeptide(L)' 'MAPENAHSETDGWQEVPRDPEPDDLGYELDDWEVIRAKKNDRGHLMFLPEEEEMLRDEAFIVADAQSVCDVVDRI' A
#
# COMPACT_ATOMS: atom_id res chain seq x y z
N MET A 1 24.48 -36.03 -4.71
CA MET A 1 24.79 -34.84 -3.89
C MET A 1 23.82 -33.74 -4.32
N ALA A 2 22.78 -33.48 -3.53
CA ALA A 2 21.82 -32.40 -3.75
C ALA A 2 21.97 -31.41 -2.58
N PRO A 3 21.84 -30.08 -2.78
CA PRO A 3 22.15 -29.13 -1.74
C PRO A 3 21.06 -29.15 -0.66
N GLU A 4 21.57 -29.05 0.56
CA GLU A 4 20.91 -28.87 1.83
C GLU A 4 20.14 -27.54 1.84
N ASN A 5 18.88 -27.55 1.40
CA ASN A 5 17.92 -26.49 1.73
C ASN A 5 16.86 -27.10 2.64
N ALA A 6 17.30 -27.56 3.81
CA ALA A 6 16.40 -27.80 4.93
C ALA A 6 16.20 -26.46 5.65
N HIS A 7 15.36 -25.60 5.09
CA HIS A 7 14.90 -24.40 5.80
C HIS A 7 14.07 -24.86 7.01
N SER A 8 14.72 -24.97 8.17
CA SER A 8 14.02 -24.94 9.45
C SER A 8 13.61 -23.50 9.76
N GLU A 9 12.82 -22.88 8.89
CA GLU A 9 12.29 -21.52 9.06
C GLU A 9 10.85 -21.56 9.60
N THR A 10 10.52 -22.61 10.36
CA THR A 10 9.15 -22.78 10.88
C THR A 10 8.88 -21.92 12.12
N ASP A 11 9.89 -21.36 12.79
CA ASP A 11 9.71 -20.78 14.13
C ASP A 11 9.44 -19.27 14.19
N GLY A 12 9.75 -18.48 13.16
CA GLY A 12 9.66 -17.01 13.28
C GLY A 12 8.25 -16.43 13.09
N TRP A 13 7.50 -16.94 12.11
CA TRP A 13 6.25 -16.32 11.66
C TRP A 13 5.08 -16.45 12.64
N GLN A 14 5.14 -17.40 13.57
CA GLN A 14 4.11 -17.60 14.60
C GLN A 14 4.23 -16.59 15.76
N GLU A 15 5.42 -16.02 15.94
CA GLU A 15 5.73 -15.01 16.96
C GLU A 15 5.48 -13.58 16.47
N VAL A 16 5.33 -13.38 15.15
CA VAL A 16 4.99 -12.09 14.55
C VAL A 16 3.52 -11.75 14.84
N PRO A 17 3.20 -10.48 15.18
CA PRO A 17 1.82 -10.04 15.32
C PRO A 17 0.97 -10.38 14.08
N ARG A 18 -0.29 -10.77 14.31
CA ARG A 18 -1.25 -10.97 13.21
C ARG A 18 -1.59 -9.68 12.47
N ASP A 19 -1.40 -8.56 13.14
CA ASP A 19 -1.61 -7.20 12.66
C ASP A 19 -0.32 -6.42 12.93
N PRO A 20 0.72 -6.60 12.10
CA PRO A 20 2.00 -5.91 12.26
C PRO A 20 1.84 -4.42 11.93
N GLU A 21 2.57 -3.56 12.64
CA GLU A 21 2.64 -2.16 12.24
C GLU A 21 3.47 -2.02 10.95
N PRO A 22 3.26 -0.97 10.15
CA PRO A 22 4.02 -0.75 8.91
C PRO A 22 5.55 -0.83 9.12
N ASP A 23 6.02 -0.29 10.24
CA ASP A 23 7.44 -0.29 10.63
C ASP A 23 8.00 -1.70 10.85
N ASP A 24 7.17 -2.64 11.34
CA ASP A 24 7.56 -4.05 11.51
C ASP A 24 7.83 -4.74 10.16
N LEU A 25 7.29 -4.19 9.07
CA LEU A 25 7.44 -4.67 7.70
C LEU A 25 8.48 -3.86 6.90
N GLY A 26 9.10 -2.85 7.52
CA GLY A 26 10.00 -1.93 6.84
C GLY A 26 9.29 -1.03 5.83
N TYR A 27 7.98 -0.83 6.00
CA TYR A 27 7.23 0.17 5.26
C TYR A 27 7.29 1.50 5.98
N GLU A 28 7.55 2.56 5.23
CA GLU A 28 7.44 3.93 5.71
C GLU A 28 6.08 4.47 5.28
N LEU A 29 5.37 5.11 6.22
CA LEU A 29 4.14 5.81 5.91
C LEU A 29 4.49 7.10 5.17
N ASP A 30 3.77 7.35 4.09
CA ASP A 30 3.91 8.55 3.29
C ASP A 30 2.56 9.24 3.18
N ASP A 31 2.57 10.56 3.28
CA ASP A 31 1.38 11.38 3.20
C ASP A 31 1.05 11.67 1.73
N TRP A 32 -0.18 11.34 1.32
CA TRP A 32 -0.62 11.50 -0.05
C TRP A 32 -1.84 12.40 -0.14
N GLU A 33 -1.79 13.38 -1.04
CA GLU A 33 -2.92 14.25 -1.32
C GLU A 33 -3.93 13.54 -2.23
N VAL A 34 -5.21 13.54 -1.83
CA VAL A 34 -6.30 12.90 -2.59
C VAL A 34 -7.18 13.95 -3.29
N ILE A 35 -7.10 14.01 -4.61
CA ILE A 35 -7.90 14.90 -5.44
C ILE A 35 -9.07 14.13 -6.07
N ARG A 36 -10.29 14.65 -5.90
CA ARG A 36 -11.50 14.08 -6.52
C ARG A 36 -11.82 14.78 -7.84
N ALA A 37 -11.53 14.13 -8.96
CA ALA A 37 -11.91 14.61 -10.29
C ALA A 37 -13.34 14.15 -10.62
N LYS A 38 -14.31 15.07 -10.56
CA LYS A 38 -15.66 14.84 -11.11
C LYS A 38 -15.69 15.21 -12.58
N LYS A 39 -15.47 14.23 -13.47
CA LYS A 39 -15.70 14.39 -14.91
C LYS A 39 -16.58 13.24 -15.39
N ASN A 40 -17.85 13.53 -15.68
CA ASN A 40 -18.85 12.63 -16.28
C ASN A 40 -19.22 11.39 -15.44
N ASP A 41 -20.07 11.54 -14.42
CA ASP A 41 -20.76 10.51 -13.60
C ASP A 41 -19.92 9.37 -12.97
N ARG A 42 -18.63 9.25 -13.31
CA ARG A 42 -17.65 8.33 -12.75
C ARG A 42 -16.54 9.17 -12.12
N GLY A 43 -16.65 9.38 -10.82
CA GLY A 43 -15.61 10.09 -10.08
C GLY A 43 -14.29 9.33 -10.18
N HIS A 44 -13.21 10.04 -10.49
CA HIS A 44 -11.87 9.49 -10.40
C HIS A 44 -11.19 10.09 -9.17
N LEU A 45 -10.41 9.27 -8.48
CA LEU A 45 -9.54 9.66 -7.38
C LEU A 45 -8.11 9.66 -7.88
N MET A 46 -7.41 10.77 -7.65
CA MET A 46 -6.00 10.92 -7.95
C MET A 46 -5.27 11.06 -6.62
N PHE A 47 -4.31 10.19 -6.38
CA PHE A 47 -3.46 10.21 -5.20
C PHE A 47 -2.09 10.72 -5.64
N LEU A 48 -1.61 11.78 -5.00
CA LEU A 48 -0.35 12.42 -5.29
C LEU A 48 0.56 12.34 -4.07
N PRO A 49 1.81 11.86 -4.22
CA PRO A 49 2.80 11.98 -3.16
C PRO A 49 3.09 13.45 -2.88
N GLU A 50 3.40 13.78 -1.62
CA GLU A 50 3.79 15.14 -1.24
C GLU A 50 5.11 15.57 -1.87
N GLU A 51 6.01 14.61 -2.14
CA GLU A 51 7.32 14.89 -2.71
C GLU A 51 7.24 15.15 -4.23
N GLU A 52 7.54 16.39 -4.64
CA GLU A 52 7.48 16.80 -6.05
C GLU A 52 8.42 16.00 -6.97
N GLU A 53 9.50 15.41 -6.44
CA GLU A 53 10.40 14.56 -7.22
C GLU A 53 9.72 13.26 -7.62
N MET A 54 8.92 12.66 -6.73
CA MET A 54 8.12 11.46 -7.01
C MET A 54 7.05 11.72 -8.07
N LEU A 55 6.50 12.94 -8.12
CA LEU A 55 5.58 13.33 -9.20
C LEU A 55 6.25 13.34 -10.58
N ARG A 56 7.55 13.67 -10.65
CA ARG A 56 8.32 13.63 -11.91
C ARG A 56 8.62 12.21 -12.35
N ASP A 57 8.72 11.30 -11.40
CA ASP A 57 8.91 9.86 -11.63
C ASP A 57 7.59 9.12 -11.89
N GLU A 58 6.50 9.86 -12.14
CA GLU A 58 5.17 9.32 -12.42
C GLU A 58 4.60 8.43 -11.28
N ALA A 59 5.05 8.65 -10.05
CA ALA A 59 4.61 7.88 -8.88
C ALA A 59 3.26 8.36 -8.33
N PHE A 60 2.25 8.53 -9.18
CA PHE A 60 0.88 8.89 -8.80
C PHE A 60 -0.11 7.78 -9.14
N ILE A 61 -1.23 7.72 -8.40
CA ILE A 61 -2.25 6.69 -8.59
C ILE A 61 -3.54 7.34 -9.09
N VAL A 62 -4.14 6.76 -10.13
CA VAL A 62 -5.48 7.12 -10.60
C VAL A 62 -6.40 5.93 -10.48
N ALA A 63 -7.45 6.06 -9.67
CA ALA A 63 -8.44 5.01 -9.45
C ALA A 63 -9.86 5.51 -9.72
N ASP A 64 -10.75 4.62 -10.14
CA ASP A 64 -12.18 4.92 -10.13
C ASP A 64 -12.66 4.97 -8.67
N ALA A 65 -13.51 5.93 -8.34
CA ALA A 65 -14.00 6.11 -6.97
C ALA A 65 -14.76 4.88 -6.44
N GLN A 66 -15.35 4.06 -7.31
CA GLN A 66 -16.03 2.82 -6.90
C GLN A 66 -15.06 1.67 -6.58
N SER A 67 -13.80 1.79 -7.03
CA SER A 67 -12.75 0.79 -6.81
C SER A 67 -11.94 1.06 -5.54
N VAL A 68 -12.12 2.23 -4.92
CA VAL A 68 -11.46 2.60 -3.66
C VAL A 68 -12.41 2.32 -2.51
N CYS A 69 -11.92 1.61 -1.50
CA CYS A 69 -12.66 1.27 -0.29
C CYS A 69 -11.80 1.65 0.92
N ASP A 70 -12.37 2.41 1.86
CA ASP A 70 -11.76 2.55 3.17
C ASP A 70 -11.94 1.23 3.92
N VAL A 71 -10.84 0.69 4.45
CA VAL A 71 -10.85 -0.59 5.17
C VAL A 71 -11.42 -0.39 6.58
N VAL A 72 -11.28 0.79 7.18
CA VAL A 72 -11.83 1.15 8.49
C VAL A 72 -13.35 1.20 8.48
N ASP A 73 -13.94 1.67 7.38
CA ASP A 73 -15.41 1.72 7.23
C ASP A 73 -16.06 0.35 7.02
N ARG A 74 -15.25 -0.72 6.85
CA ARG A 74 -15.72 -2.07 6.52
C ARG A 74 -15.61 -3.06 7.68
N ILE A 75 -15.08 -2.64 8.83
CA ILE A 75 -14.91 -3.45 10.05
C ILE A 75 -16.10 -3.28 10.98
#